data_AF-A0A833RTU7-F1
#
_entry.id   AF-A0A833RTU7-F1
#
_cell.length_a   1.000
_cell.length_b   1.000
_cell.length_c   1.000
_cell.angle_alpha   90.00
_cell.angle_beta   90.00
_cell.angle_gamma   90.00
#
_symmetry.space_group_name_H-M   'P 1'
#
loop_
_entity.id
_entity.type
_entity.pdbx_description
1 polymer ?
#
loop_
_entity_poly.entity_id
_entity_poly.type
_entity_poly.pdbx_seq_one_letter_code
_entity_poly.pdbx_strand_id
1 'polypeptide(L)'
;MELVRFAIKSSIVGGSIYYTYTEGLWSKSEETAKLYEKLYANLAPYVKENVPEEVIKEWAQLPSVSCVTSFVKTSWNNGVITSMKFISDLPAHTTNLYETAEKYIKTLNI
;
A
#
# COMPACT_ATOMS: atom_id res chain seq x y z
N MET A 1 25.50 -12.73 13.06
CA MET A 1 24.74 -11.57 13.59
C MET A 1 23.50 -11.28 12.73
N GLU A 2 23.61 -11.30 11.40
CA GLU A 2 22.49 -11.04 10.47
C GLU A 2 21.29 -12.00 10.58
N LEU A 3 21.52 -13.31 10.76
CA LEU A 3 20.45 -14.30 10.95
C LEU A 3 19.58 -14.04 12.19
N VAL A 4 20.20 -13.61 13.30
CA VAL A 4 19.48 -13.28 14.54
C VAL A 4 18.63 -12.03 14.34
N ARG A 5 19.18 -11.02 13.66
CA ARG A 5 18.44 -9.79 13.33
C ARG A 5 17.27 -10.07 12.38
N PHE A 6 17.47 -10.95 11.41
CA PHE A 6 16.40 -11.40 10.51
C PHE A 6 15.29 -12.11 11.29
N ALA A 7 15.64 -13.08 12.15
CA ALA A 7 14.68 -13.83 12.96
C ALA A 7 13.85 -12.91 13.88
N ILE A 8 14.49 -11.93 14.53
CA ILE A 8 13.79 -10.95 15.37
C ILE A 8 12.81 -10.12 14.52
N LYS A 9 13.26 -9.57 13.40
CA LYS A 9 12.39 -8.76 12.52
C LYS A 9 11.23 -9.57 11.94
N SER A 10 11.49 -10.79 11.47
CA SER A 10 10.46 -11.66 10.92
C SER A 10 9.44 -12.06 11.97
N SER A 11 9.87 -12.27 13.23
CA SER A 11 8.97 -12.62 14.33
C SER A 11 8.06 -11.45 14.69
N ILE A 12 8.58 -10.22 14.73
CA ILE A 12 7.76 -9.02 14.95
C ILE A 12 6.72 -8.86 13.85
N VAL A 13 7.16 -8.93 12.58
CA VAL A 13 6.25 -8.78 11.44
C VAL A 13 5.20 -9.90 11.42
N GLY A 14 5.63 -11.15 11.58
CA GLY A 14 4.73 -12.31 11.61
C GLY A 14 3.74 -12.24 12.78
N GLY A 15 4.21 -11.82 13.96
CA GLY A 15 3.36 -11.60 15.13
C GLY A 15 2.30 -10.53 14.89
N SER A 16 2.68 -9.39 14.30
CA SER A 16 1.75 -8.32 13.94
C SER A 16 0.70 -8.76 12.92
N ILE A 17 1.12 -9.50 11.89
CA ILE A 17 0.18 -10.04 10.89
C ILE A 17 -0.76 -11.06 11.53
N TYR A 18 -0.25 -11.97 12.36
CA TYR A 18 -1.06 -12.96 13.07
C TYR A 18 -2.09 -12.28 13.98
N TYR A 19 -1.64 -11.30 14.78
CA TYR A 19 -2.51 -10.54 15.67
C TYR A 19 -3.62 -9.78 14.90
N THR A 20 -3.26 -9.08 13.83
CA THR A 20 -4.24 -8.34 13.02
C THR A 20 -5.20 -9.27 12.29
N TYR A 21 -4.77 -10.47 11.90
CA TYR A 21 -5.65 -11.51 11.40
C TYR A 21 -6.65 -11.95 12.48
N THR A 22 -6.18 -12.24 13.70
CA THR A 22 -7.06 -12.66 14.82
C THR A 22 -8.04 -11.58 15.28
N GLU A 23 -7.66 -10.31 15.20
CA GLU A 23 -8.54 -9.18 15.48
C GLU A 23 -9.59 -8.96 14.38
N GLY A 24 -9.49 -9.67 13.25
CA GLY A 24 -10.47 -9.62 12.17
C GLY A 24 -10.14 -8.64 11.05
N LEU A 25 -8.96 -8.01 11.03
CA LEU A 25 -8.58 -7.05 9.98
C LEU A 25 -8.44 -7.72 8.61
N TRP A 26 -7.89 -8.95 8.59
CA TRP A 26 -7.64 -9.74 7.39
C TRP A 26 -8.38 -11.09 7.38
N SER A 27 -9.31 -11.27 8.32
CA SER A 27 -10.06 -12.52 8.49
C SER A 27 -11.34 -12.51 7.65
N LYS A 28 -12.37 -13.20 8.11
CA LYS A 28 -13.69 -13.25 7.48
C LYS A 28 -14.37 -11.88 7.56
N SER A 29 -15.20 -11.59 6.55
CA SER A 29 -15.99 -10.36 6.47
C SER A 29 -16.81 -10.06 7.73
N GLU A 30 -17.36 -11.09 8.37
CA GLU A 30 -18.13 -10.96 9.63
C GLU A 30 -17.26 -10.47 10.80
N GLU A 31 -16.02 -10.97 10.90
CA GLU A 31 -15.07 -10.58 11.95
C GLU A 31 -14.54 -9.17 11.69
N THR A 32 -14.27 -8.82 10.43
CA THR A 32 -13.92 -7.46 10.02
C THR A 32 -15.03 -6.46 10.32
N ALA A 33 -16.29 -6.82 10.08
CA ALA A 33 -17.44 -5.96 10.40
C ALA A 33 -17.52 -5.68 11.92
N LYS A 34 -17.36 -6.71 12.76
CA LYS A 34 -17.32 -6.56 14.22
C LYS A 34 -16.14 -5.69 14.69
N LEU A 35 -14.97 -5.85 14.09
CA LEU A 35 -13.81 -4.99 14.36
C LEU A 35 -14.12 -3.53 14.02
N TYR A 36 -14.72 -3.29 12.85
CA TYR A 36 -15.10 -1.96 12.39
C TYR A 36 -16.14 -1.31 13.30
N GLU A 37 -17.17 -2.05 13.74
CA GLU A 37 -18.15 -1.55 14.71
C GLU A 37 -17.51 -1.11 16.02
N LYS A 38 -16.57 -1.92 16.56
CA LYS A 38 -15.82 -1.56 17.78
C LYS A 38 -14.97 -0.31 17.56
N LEU A 39 -14.26 -0.22 16.44
CA LEU A 39 -13.46 0.96 16.11
C LEU A 39 -14.34 2.20 15.98
N TYR A 40 -15.45 2.10 15.27
CA TYR A 40 -16.40 3.19 15.10
C TYR A 40 -16.97 3.65 16.44
N ALA A 41 -17.42 2.75 17.30
CA ALA A 41 -17.96 3.10 18.62
C ALA A 41 -16.95 3.88 19.49
N ASN A 42 -15.66 3.56 19.38
CA ASN A 42 -14.60 4.26 20.11
C ASN A 42 -14.18 5.57 19.44
N LEU A 43 -14.15 5.64 18.10
CA LEU A 43 -13.63 6.79 17.35
C LEU A 43 -14.68 7.85 17.02
N ALA A 44 -15.94 7.46 16.84
CA ALA A 44 -17.05 8.36 16.52
C ALA A 44 -17.18 9.57 17.46
N PRO A 45 -17.07 9.44 18.81
CA PRO A 45 -17.14 10.62 19.69
C PRO A 45 -16.00 11.61 19.42
N TYR A 46 -14.77 11.14 19.23
CA TYR A 46 -13.62 12.00 18.97
C TYR A 46 -13.71 12.72 17.62
N VAL A 47 -14.21 12.04 16.59
CA VAL A 47 -14.41 12.65 15.27
C VAL A 47 -15.47 13.74 15.35
N LYS A 48 -16.57 13.51 16.06
CA LYS A 48 -17.65 14.50 16.23
C LYS A 48 -17.19 15.75 16.98
N GLU A 49 -16.29 15.60 17.95
CA GLU A 49 -15.82 16.71 18.78
C GLU A 49 -14.69 17.52 18.14
N ASN A 50 -13.85 16.91 17.29
CA ASN A 50 -12.62 17.53 16.78
C ASN A 50 -12.66 17.86 15.29
N VAL A 51 -13.66 17.39 14.53
CA VAL A 51 -13.77 17.66 13.11
C VAL A 51 -14.87 18.69 12.85
N PRO A 52 -14.59 19.79 12.12
CA PRO A 52 -15.60 20.77 11.76
C PRO A 52 -16.78 20.14 11.01
N GLU A 53 -18.01 20.56 11.32
CA GLU A 53 -19.23 20.01 10.69
C GLU A 53 -19.23 20.13 9.16
N GLU A 54 -18.57 21.15 8.62
CA GLU A 54 -18.40 21.34 7.18
C GLU A 54 -17.65 20.16 6.53
N VAL A 55 -16.58 19.71 7.18
CA VAL A 55 -15.78 18.56 6.71
C VAL A 55 -16.60 17.27 6.85
N ILE A 56 -17.31 17.09 7.96
CA ILE A 56 -18.18 15.91 8.15
C ILE A 56 -19.27 15.88 7.05
N LYS A 57 -19.84 17.03 6.69
CA LYS A 57 -20.88 17.16 5.67
C LYS A 57 -20.38 16.92 4.25
N GLU A 58 -19.14 17.29 3.95
CA GLU A 58 -18.48 16.95 2.68
C GLU A 58 -18.15 15.46 2.59
N TRP A 59 -17.66 14.85 3.68
CA TRP A 59 -17.30 13.43 3.70
C TRP A 59 -18.52 12.50 3.74
N ALA A 60 -19.63 12.95 4.35
CA ALA A 60 -20.91 12.22 4.34
C ALA A 60 -21.53 12.16 2.93
N GLN A 61 -21.16 13.08 2.04
CA GLN A 61 -21.51 12.97 0.63
C GLN A 61 -20.60 11.92 0.00
N LEU A 62 -21.10 10.70 -0.08
CA LEU A 62 -20.41 9.63 -0.80
C LEU A 62 -20.06 10.11 -2.22
N PRO A 63 -18.83 9.87 -2.69
CA PRO A 63 -18.47 10.20 -4.06
C PRO A 63 -19.48 9.54 -5.00
N SER A 64 -19.91 10.28 -6.01
CA SER A 64 -20.89 9.75 -6.96
C SER A 64 -20.37 8.46 -7.60
N VAL A 65 -21.29 7.55 -7.96
CA VAL A 65 -20.94 6.30 -8.64
C VAL A 65 -20.12 6.57 -9.91
N SER A 66 -20.41 7.68 -10.62
CA SER A 66 -19.65 8.11 -11.78
C SER A 66 -18.22 8.52 -11.44
N CYS A 67 -18.00 9.21 -10.31
CA CYS A 67 -16.67 9.58 -9.81
C CYS A 67 -15.85 8.33 -9.43
N VAL A 68 -16.44 7.40 -8.68
CA VAL A 68 -15.77 6.14 -8.31
C VAL A 68 -15.43 5.34 -9.58
N THR A 69 -16.36 5.24 -10.52
CA THR A 69 -16.17 4.52 -11.77
C THR A 69 -15.08 5.17 -12.63
N SER A 70 -15.05 6.50 -12.74
CA SER A 70 -14.02 7.21 -13.51
C SER A 70 -12.65 7.07 -12.86
N PHE A 71 -12.56 7.13 -11.53
CA PHE A 71 -11.33 6.90 -10.78
C PHE A 71 -10.78 5.50 -11.03
N VAL A 72 -11.60 4.46 -10.89
CA VAL A 72 -11.17 3.07 -11.11
C VAL A 72 -10.69 2.87 -12.55
N LYS A 73 -11.44 3.37 -13.54
CA LYS A 73 -11.04 3.30 -14.97
C LYS A 73 -9.72 4.01 -15.22
N THR A 74 -9.55 5.22 -14.69
CA THR A 74 -8.35 6.03 -14.91
C THR A 74 -7.14 5.39 -14.24
N SER A 75 -7.27 4.93 -12.99
CA SER A 75 -6.20 4.26 -12.25
C SER A 75 -5.76 2.97 -12.93
N TRP A 76 -6.72 2.15 -13.41
CA TRP A 76 -6.40 0.94 -14.17
C TRP A 76 -5.64 1.25 -15.46
N ASN A 77 -6.14 2.18 -16.27
CA ASN A 77 -5.50 2.57 -17.52
C ASN A 77 -4.09 3.13 -17.30
N ASN A 78 -3.92 3.98 -16.29
CA ASN A 78 -2.60 4.50 -15.91
C ASN A 78 -1.66 3.38 -15.47
N GLY A 79 -2.16 2.41 -14.70
CA GLY A 79 -1.40 1.22 -14.33
C GLY A 79 -0.90 0.46 -15.55
N VAL A 80 -1.79 0.12 -16.48
CA VAL A 80 -1.44 -0.59 -17.72
C VAL A 80 -0.43 0.19 -18.55
N ILE A 81 -0.63 1.49 -18.75
CA ILE A 81 0.27 2.34 -19.53
C ILE A 81 1.65 2.40 -18.88
N THR A 82 1.73 2.62 -17.56
CA THR A 82 3.00 2.69 -16.84
C THR A 82 3.75 1.37 -16.88
N SER A 83 3.07 0.24 -16.67
CA SER A 83 3.69 -1.08 -16.77
C SER A 83 4.23 -1.37 -18.17
N MET A 84 3.45 -1.05 -19.22
CA MET A 84 3.91 -1.24 -20.61
C MET A 84 5.06 -0.32 -20.98
N LYS A 85 5.06 0.94 -20.49
CA LYS A 85 6.20 1.84 -20.64
C LYS A 85 7.45 1.29 -19.97
N PHE A 86 7.33 0.81 -18.73
CA PHE A 86 8.45 0.18 -18.03
C PHE A 86 9.02 -1.01 -18.82
N ILE A 87 8.17 -1.86 -19.39
CA ILE A 87 8.61 -2.98 -20.25
C ILE A 87 9.27 -2.48 -21.54
N SER A 88 8.75 -1.41 -22.13
CA SER A 88 9.35 -0.79 -23.32
C SER A 88 10.71 -0.14 -23.04
N ASP A 89 10.88 0.43 -21.84
CA ASP A 89 12.10 1.14 -21.43
C ASP A 89 13.13 0.19 -20.79
N LEU A 90 12.73 -1.04 -20.46
CA LEU A 90 13.55 -2.08 -19.86
C LEU A 90 14.85 -2.36 -20.64
N PRO A 91 14.86 -2.44 -21.99
CA PRO A 91 16.09 -2.57 -22.76
C PRO A 91 17.07 -1.41 -22.52
N ALA A 92 16.58 -0.16 -22.50
CA ALA A 92 17.40 1.03 -22.26
C ALA A 92 17.97 1.06 -20.84
N HIS A 93 17.18 0.64 -19.84
CA HIS A 93 17.67 0.48 -18.48
C HIS A 93 18.72 -0.63 -18.36
N THR A 94 18.54 -1.73 -19.09
CA THR A 94 19.46 -2.89 -19.07
C THR A 94 20.79 -2.56 -19.75
N THR A 95 20.78 -1.84 -20.88
CA THR A 95 22.01 -1.39 -21.56
C THR A 95 22.80 -0.42 -20.69
N ASN A 96 22.14 0.54 -20.03
CA ASN A 96 22.79 1.48 -19.12
C ASN A 96 23.43 0.77 -17.92
N LEU A 97 22.76 -0.26 -17.38
CA LEU A 97 23.26 -1.08 -16.27
C LEU A 97 24.48 -1.91 -16.71
N TYR A 98 24.41 -2.50 -17.91
CA TYR A 98 25.51 -3.24 -18.52
C TYR A 98 26.74 -2.35 -18.75
N GLU A 99 26.59 -1.18 -19.37
CA GLU A 99 27.67 -0.22 -19.62
C GLU A 99 28.30 0.28 -18.30
N THR A 100 27.47 0.51 -17.29
CA THR A 100 27.94 0.91 -15.95
C THR A 100 28.73 -0.21 -15.28
N ALA A 101 28.24 -1.46 -15.36
CA ALA A 101 28.92 -2.62 -14.82
C ALA A 101 30.24 -2.89 -15.54
N GLU A 102 30.27 -2.81 -16.87
CA GLU A 102 31.48 -2.96 -17.68
C GLU A 102 32.53 -1.90 -17.31
N LYS A 103 32.11 -0.63 -17.15
CA LYS A 103 32.98 0.45 -16.70
C LYS A 103 33.54 0.21 -15.29
N TYR A 104 32.70 -0.28 -14.37
CA TYR A 104 33.13 -0.62 -13.01
C TYR A 104 34.16 -1.75 -13.01
N ILE A 105 33.92 -2.83 -13.78
CA ILE A 105 34.85 -3.96 -13.91
C ILE A 105 36.19 -3.49 -14.49
N LYS A 106 36.17 -2.70 -15.57
CA LYS A 106 37.39 -2.11 -16.16
C LYS A 106 38.15 -1.20 -15.19
N THR A 107 37.44 -0.48 -14.32
CA THR A 107 38.05 0.41 -13.31
C THR A 107 38.69 -0.37 -12.16
N LEU A 108 38.15 -1.54 -11.83
CA LEU A 108 38.65 -2.41 -10.76
C LEU A 108 39.89 -3.25 -11.17
N ASN A 109 40.29 -3.21 -12.45
CA ASN A 109 41.50 -3.84 -13.00
C ASN A 109 41.73 -5.29 -12.53
N ILE A 110 40.71 -6.13 -12.72
CA ILE A 110 40.86 -7.58 -12.92
C ILE A 110 41.01 -7.82 -14.41
#